data_AF-A0A0M0J878-F1
#
_entry.id   AF-A0A0M0J878-F1
#
_cell.length_a   1.000
_cell.length_b   1.000
_cell.length_c   1.000
_cell.angle_alpha   90.00
_cell.angle_beta   90.00
_cell.angle_gamma   90.00
#
_symmetry.space_group_name_H-M   'P 1'
#
loop_
_entity.id
_entity.type
_entity.pdbx_description
1 polymer ?
#
loop_
_entity_poly.entity_id
_entity_poly.type
_entity_poly.pdbx_seq_one_letter_code
_entity_poly.pdbx_strand_id
1 'polypeptide(L)'
;MQLFARVATGLPARLAPRAPLLSRVVAARPMSSLSRMETPLNLGVVVVPQQMAYVVERFGRFHTVLEPGLRLLVPFVHKVRYVFSLKEEALMVPTQTAVTRDNVSIGIDGVLYVRVVDAYAAAYGVEDAHFAITQLAQTTMRSEIGKLTLDATFLERDQLNASIVESINAAAVAWGIQCMRYEIRDIAPPPAVRAAMEMQAEAERRRRALILDSEGEQEAEINLAKGKKAAVILASEAAMQERINLALGDARAIEAQAEATANAVRLVAAAVTAHGGQQASTLRVAEQYVSAFKQLAASGSTVVVPANMGDVSSMVATAMAIYRNGQRVGMAPQSGLGGGSGEDGGGGDDRGIADTLTSPSKDDRGGGEGEESEQDTPSGDAPADSSPDERSGMRKASSLGHAFLLFDADGGGTISLSEFLATIGLGGLLTESQAEMLFDEMDVDQSGVIDRAEFAARWHDIQT
;
A
#
# COMPACT_ATOMS: atom_id res chain seq x y z
N MET A 1 -73.83 44.92 -24.46
CA MET A 1 -74.73 44.80 -25.62
C MET A 1 -74.47 43.45 -26.26
N GLN A 2 -75.35 42.48 -26.49
CA GLN A 2 -76.80 42.27 -26.41
C GLN A 2 -76.96 40.72 -26.25
N LEU A 3 -77.72 40.24 -25.26
CA LEU A 3 -79.11 39.77 -25.34
C LEU A 3 -79.38 38.48 -26.16
N PHE A 4 -79.84 37.46 -25.43
CA PHE A 4 -80.95 36.51 -25.70
C PHE A 4 -80.95 35.62 -26.95
N ALA A 5 -81.13 34.30 -26.72
CA ALA A 5 -82.30 33.56 -27.21
C ALA A 5 -82.45 32.18 -26.57
N ARG A 6 -83.54 32.01 -25.81
CA ARG A 6 -84.19 30.74 -25.46
C ARG A 6 -85.01 30.27 -26.66
N VAL A 7 -84.92 29.02 -27.08
CA VAL A 7 -86.05 28.30 -27.71
C VAL A 7 -86.02 26.83 -27.26
N ALA A 8 -87.13 26.41 -26.66
CA ALA A 8 -87.47 25.05 -26.30
C ALA A 8 -87.95 24.26 -27.52
N THR A 9 -87.81 22.93 -27.53
CA THR A 9 -88.83 21.97 -28.01
C THR A 9 -88.34 20.51 -27.94
N GLY A 10 -89.17 19.65 -27.32
CA GLY A 10 -89.56 18.35 -27.87
C GLY A 10 -88.55 17.19 -27.90
N LEU A 11 -88.71 16.26 -26.94
CA LEU A 11 -88.31 14.85 -27.06
C LEU A 11 -88.86 14.20 -28.35
N PRO A 12 -88.20 13.15 -28.87
CA PRO A 12 -88.73 11.81 -28.57
C PRO A 12 -87.67 10.79 -28.15
N ALA A 13 -88.16 9.84 -27.35
CA ALA A 13 -87.48 8.71 -26.77
C ALA A 13 -86.61 7.92 -27.75
N ARG A 14 -85.36 7.64 -27.34
CA ARG A 14 -84.52 6.59 -27.92
C ARG A 14 -84.22 5.53 -26.85
N LEU A 15 -84.45 4.29 -27.26
CA LEU A 15 -84.23 3.05 -26.53
C LEU A 15 -82.92 3.02 -25.75
N ALA A 16 -83.01 2.57 -24.50
CA ALA A 16 -81.86 2.17 -23.68
C ALA A 16 -81.10 0.99 -24.32
N PRO A 17 -79.76 1.02 -24.38
CA PRO A 17 -78.97 -0.18 -24.43
C PRO A 17 -78.64 -0.66 -23.00
N ARG A 18 -78.70 -1.98 -22.86
CA ARG A 18 -78.47 -2.78 -21.66
C ARG A 18 -77.15 -2.42 -20.96
N ALA A 19 -77.20 -2.34 -19.64
CA ALA A 19 -76.03 -2.23 -18.77
C ALA A 19 -75.08 -3.44 -18.96
N PRO A 20 -73.76 -3.23 -19.09
CA PRO A 20 -72.79 -4.27 -18.81
C PRO A 20 -72.46 -4.27 -17.31
N LEU A 21 -72.34 -5.49 -16.80
CA LEU A 21 -72.08 -5.87 -15.42
C LEU A 21 -70.77 -5.27 -14.89
N LEU A 22 -70.90 -4.55 -13.77
CA LEU A 22 -69.90 -4.30 -12.72
C LEU A 22 -68.47 -4.79 -13.01
N SER A 23 -67.69 -4.00 -13.74
CA SER A 23 -66.23 -4.02 -13.60
C SER A 23 -65.91 -3.40 -12.25
N ARG A 24 -65.70 -4.26 -11.25
CA ARG A 24 -65.31 -3.89 -9.90
C ARG A 24 -63.90 -3.26 -9.98
N VAL A 25 -63.85 -1.94 -10.17
CA VAL A 25 -62.62 -1.16 -10.06
C VAL A 25 -62.09 -1.39 -8.65
N VAL A 26 -60.98 -2.13 -8.56
CA VAL A 26 -60.19 -2.25 -7.34
C VAL A 26 -59.60 -0.87 -7.11
N ALA A 27 -60.34 -0.03 -6.38
CA ALA A 27 -59.80 1.21 -5.85
C ALA A 27 -58.65 0.81 -4.92
N ALA A 28 -57.43 1.20 -5.28
CA ALA A 28 -56.26 1.09 -4.43
C ALA A 28 -56.58 1.86 -3.13
N ARG A 29 -56.84 1.11 -2.06
CA ARG A 29 -57.06 1.67 -0.73
C ARG A 29 -55.73 2.24 -0.22
N PRO A 30 -55.72 3.45 0.36
CA PRO A 30 -54.51 4.01 0.96
C PRO A 30 -54.04 3.09 2.09
N MET A 31 -52.79 2.63 2.00
CA MET A 31 -52.09 1.86 3.05
C MET A 31 -51.83 2.78 4.26
N SER A 32 -52.82 2.90 5.13
CA SER A 32 -52.63 3.50 6.45
C SER A 32 -53.65 2.91 7.41
N SER A 33 -53.36 1.72 7.93
CA SER A 33 -53.79 1.27 9.26
C SER A 33 -53.14 -0.07 9.56
N LEU A 34 -52.64 -0.16 10.79
CA LEU A 34 -52.11 -1.33 11.49
C LEU A 34 -52.68 -2.64 10.96
N SER A 35 -51.79 -3.58 10.64
CA SER A 35 -52.05 -4.91 10.07
C SER A 35 -52.83 -5.85 11.00
N ARG A 36 -53.94 -5.39 11.58
CA ARG A 36 -54.96 -6.27 12.14
C ARG A 36 -55.69 -6.91 10.95
N MET A 37 -55.13 -7.99 10.43
CA MET A 37 -55.77 -8.78 9.39
C MET A 37 -57.19 -9.13 9.82
N GLU A 38 -58.17 -8.85 8.96
CA GLU A 38 -59.58 -9.12 9.24
C GLU A 38 -59.74 -10.60 9.60
N THR A 39 -60.31 -10.87 10.79
CA THR A 39 -60.51 -12.24 11.24
C THR A 39 -61.56 -12.91 10.35
N PRO A 40 -61.27 -14.09 9.78
CA PRO A 40 -62.23 -14.76 8.91
C PRO A 40 -63.47 -15.17 9.71
N LEU A 41 -64.63 -15.04 9.07
CA LEU A 41 -65.89 -15.52 9.63
C LEU A 41 -65.87 -17.05 9.70
N ASN A 42 -66.25 -17.60 10.86
CA ASN A 42 -66.23 -19.06 11.08
C ASN A 42 -67.42 -19.71 10.37
N LEU A 43 -67.23 -20.10 9.11
CA LEU A 43 -68.22 -20.79 8.26
C LEU A 43 -68.15 -22.33 8.38
N GLY A 44 -67.44 -22.87 9.38
CA GLY A 44 -67.27 -24.32 9.59
C GLY A 44 -65.98 -24.89 9.00
N VAL A 45 -65.55 -24.37 7.86
CA VAL A 45 -64.29 -24.72 7.19
C VAL A 45 -63.42 -23.47 7.10
N VAL A 46 -62.19 -23.55 7.60
CA VAL A 46 -61.21 -22.46 7.53
C VAL A 46 -59.93 -22.99 6.90
N VAL A 47 -59.48 -22.30 5.85
CA VAL A 47 -58.19 -22.54 5.22
C VAL A 47 -57.21 -21.52 5.79
N VAL A 48 -56.18 -22.00 6.48
CA VAL A 48 -55.09 -21.12 6.94
C VAL A 48 -54.02 -21.12 5.86
N PRO A 49 -53.67 -19.95 5.31
CA PRO A 49 -52.61 -19.83 4.33
C PRO A 49 -51.25 -20.29 4.88
N GLN A 50 -50.31 -20.58 4.00
CA GLN A 50 -48.93 -20.84 4.39
C GLN A 50 -48.33 -19.62 5.11
N GLN A 51 -47.45 -19.88 6.09
CA GLN A 51 -46.78 -18.85 6.90
C GLN A 51 -47.76 -17.93 7.66
N MET A 52 -48.91 -18.47 8.07
CA MET A 52 -49.89 -17.81 8.92
C MET A 52 -50.23 -18.71 10.12
N ALA A 53 -50.52 -18.09 11.26
CA ALA A 53 -51.00 -18.77 12.46
C ALA A 53 -52.30 -18.12 12.94
N TYR A 54 -53.36 -18.92 13.09
CA TYR A 54 -54.66 -18.43 13.57
C TYR A 54 -54.89 -18.92 15.00
N VAL A 55 -55.12 -17.99 15.92
CA VAL A 55 -55.39 -18.29 17.33
C VAL A 55 -56.90 -18.41 17.52
N VAL A 56 -57.34 -19.59 17.96
CA VAL A 56 -58.76 -19.91 18.14
C VAL A 56 -59.12 -19.94 19.61
N GLU A 57 -60.22 -19.27 19.92
CA GLU A 57 -60.90 -19.31 21.21
C GLU A 57 -62.15 -20.19 21.13
N ARG A 58 -62.41 -20.93 22.21
CA ARG A 58 -63.66 -21.64 22.45
C ARG A 58 -64.37 -20.98 23.63
N PHE A 59 -65.53 -20.38 23.40
CA PHE A 59 -66.28 -19.61 24.42
C PHE A 59 -65.42 -18.57 25.17
N GLY A 60 -64.46 -17.96 24.48
CA GLY A 60 -63.55 -16.95 25.06
C GLY A 60 -62.33 -17.52 25.81
N ARG A 61 -62.17 -18.85 25.89
CA ARG A 61 -60.93 -19.48 26.37
C ARG A 61 -60.05 -19.91 25.21
N PHE A 62 -58.74 -19.74 25.34
CA PHE A 62 -57.78 -20.29 24.36
C PHE A 62 -58.00 -21.81 24.17
N HIS A 63 -58.06 -22.24 22.91
CA HIS A 63 -58.21 -23.65 22.55
C HIS A 63 -56.95 -24.19 21.86
N THR A 64 -56.57 -23.61 20.71
CA THR A 64 -55.40 -24.07 19.95
C THR A 64 -54.94 -23.01 18.93
N VAL A 65 -53.68 -23.12 18.52
CA VAL A 65 -53.12 -22.38 17.38
C VAL A 65 -53.22 -23.26 16.14
N LEU A 66 -53.84 -22.75 15.09
CA LEU A 66 -53.99 -23.44 13.83
C LEU A 66 -52.76 -23.18 12.93
N GLU A 67 -52.08 -24.26 12.56
CA GLU A 67 -50.95 -24.27 11.60
C GLU A 67 -51.41 -23.94 10.16
N PRO A 68 -50.63 -24.09 9.07
CA PRO A 68 -51.13 -23.98 7.69
C PRO A 68 -52.00 -25.18 7.25
N GLY A 69 -52.93 -24.99 6.29
CA GLY A 69 -53.80 -26.06 5.75
C GLY A 69 -55.31 -25.91 5.96
N LEU A 70 -56.06 -26.98 5.64
CA LEU A 70 -57.52 -27.04 5.81
C LEU A 70 -57.87 -27.52 7.23
N ARG A 71 -58.65 -26.72 7.96
CA ARG A 71 -59.14 -27.07 9.30
C ARG A 71 -60.64 -26.90 9.43
N LEU A 72 -61.22 -27.76 10.25
CA LEU A 72 -62.64 -27.77 10.57
C LEU A 72 -62.83 -27.12 11.94
N LEU A 73 -63.66 -26.07 11.98
CA LEU A 73 -64.01 -25.37 13.20
C LEU A 73 -65.51 -25.48 13.41
N VAL A 74 -65.96 -25.76 14.63
CA VAL A 74 -67.39 -25.79 14.93
C VAL A 74 -67.90 -24.35 14.91
N PRO A 75 -68.83 -23.98 14.00
CA PRO A 75 -69.38 -22.63 13.95
C PRO A 75 -70.07 -22.29 15.28
N PHE A 76 -70.12 -21.01 15.64
CA PHE A 76 -70.61 -20.47 16.92
C PHE A 76 -69.77 -20.81 18.18
N VAL A 77 -69.16 -21.99 18.24
CA VAL A 77 -68.34 -22.44 19.39
C VAL A 77 -66.90 -21.95 19.28
N HIS A 78 -66.30 -22.11 18.11
CA HIS A 78 -64.94 -21.68 17.82
C HIS A 78 -64.93 -20.29 17.17
N LYS A 79 -64.07 -19.40 17.67
CA LYS A 79 -63.84 -18.07 17.11
C LYS A 79 -62.35 -17.82 16.88
N VAL A 80 -61.96 -17.54 15.65
CA VAL A 80 -60.62 -16.99 15.35
C VAL A 80 -60.54 -15.56 15.87
N ARG A 81 -59.72 -15.33 16.91
CA ARG A 81 -59.59 -14.01 17.57
C ARG A 81 -58.38 -13.24 17.07
N TYR A 82 -57.26 -13.91 16.88
CA TYR A 82 -55.99 -13.33 16.44
C TYR A 82 -55.46 -14.07 15.22
N VAL A 83 -54.87 -13.31 14.30
CA VAL A 83 -54.23 -13.82 13.09
C VAL A 83 -52.87 -13.17 12.98
N PHE A 84 -51.82 -13.99 12.98
CA PHE A 84 -50.45 -13.53 12.85
C PHE A 84 -49.80 -14.07 11.58
N SER A 85 -49.01 -13.22 10.94
CA SER A 85 -48.06 -13.63 9.90
C SER A 85 -46.80 -14.14 10.58
N LEU A 86 -46.34 -15.32 10.16
CA LEU A 86 -45.06 -15.90 10.61
C LEU A 86 -43.87 -15.41 9.77
N LYS A 87 -44.16 -14.65 8.70
CA LYS A 87 -43.13 -14.04 7.85
C LYS A 87 -42.40 -12.94 8.58
N GLU A 88 -41.14 -12.73 8.20
CA GLU A 88 -40.38 -11.58 8.65
C GLU A 88 -41.00 -10.28 8.14
N GLU A 89 -41.10 -9.30 9.03
CA GLU A 89 -41.60 -7.97 8.73
C GLU A 89 -40.65 -6.90 9.27
N ALA A 90 -40.63 -5.75 8.58
CA ALA A 90 -39.82 -4.61 8.95
C ALA A 90 -40.66 -3.58 9.70
N LEU A 91 -40.27 -3.26 10.94
CA LEU A 91 -40.86 -2.22 11.77
C LEU A 91 -39.93 -1.03 11.83
N MET A 92 -40.46 0.15 11.50
CA MET A 92 -39.71 1.40 11.59
C MET A 92 -39.66 1.85 13.04
N VAL A 93 -38.46 2.08 13.56
CA VAL A 93 -38.24 2.74 14.85
C VAL A 93 -38.18 4.25 14.61
N PRO A 94 -39.07 5.05 15.22
CA PRO A 94 -39.07 6.50 15.03
C PRO A 94 -37.78 7.12 15.58
N THR A 95 -37.38 8.24 14.98
CA THR A 95 -36.17 8.97 15.37
C THR A 95 -36.22 9.42 16.82
N GLN A 96 -35.12 9.21 17.55
CA GLN A 96 -34.96 9.63 18.93
C GLN A 96 -33.62 10.32 19.17
N THR A 97 -33.63 11.27 20.09
CA THR A 97 -32.39 11.89 20.58
C THR A 97 -31.82 11.02 21.70
N ALA A 98 -30.56 10.62 21.54
CA ALA A 98 -29.74 9.93 22.53
C ALA A 98 -28.50 10.78 22.83
N VAL A 99 -27.95 10.62 24.03
CA VAL A 99 -26.71 11.30 24.44
C VAL A 99 -25.62 10.23 24.55
N THR A 100 -24.50 10.44 23.86
CA THR A 100 -23.33 9.55 23.93
C THR A 100 -22.57 9.75 25.23
N ARG A 101 -21.59 8.87 25.49
CA ARG A 101 -20.68 8.98 26.64
C ARG A 101 -19.94 10.31 26.72
N ASP A 102 -19.66 10.92 25.58
CA ASP A 102 -18.94 12.21 25.47
C ASP A 102 -19.88 13.42 25.55
N ASN A 103 -21.11 13.21 26.04
CA ASN A 103 -22.11 14.26 26.22
C ASN A 103 -22.54 14.94 24.91
N VAL A 104 -22.49 14.22 23.78
CA VAL A 104 -23.00 14.71 22.49
C VAL A 104 -24.41 14.17 22.25
N SER A 105 -25.36 15.06 21.99
CA SER A 105 -26.73 14.68 21.65
C SER A 105 -26.84 14.34 20.17
N ILE A 106 -27.16 13.10 19.83
CA ILE A 106 -27.31 12.61 18.45
C ILE A 106 -28.74 12.12 18.20
N GLY A 107 -29.26 12.38 17.00
CA GLY A 107 -30.53 11.85 16.53
C GLY A 107 -30.32 10.52 15.82
N ILE A 108 -31.00 9.46 16.25
CA ILE A 108 -30.84 8.12 15.67
C ILE A 108 -32.20 7.53 15.33
N ASP A 109 -32.25 6.86 14.18
CA ASP A 109 -33.37 6.04 13.76
C ASP A 109 -32.91 4.68 13.22
N GLY A 110 -33.85 3.77 13.04
CA GLY A 110 -33.53 2.42 12.61
C GLY A 110 -34.74 1.62 12.16
N VAL A 111 -34.45 0.44 11.66
CA VAL A 111 -35.45 -0.53 11.23
C VAL A 111 -35.19 -1.84 11.95
N LEU A 112 -36.24 -2.35 12.58
CA LEU A 112 -36.24 -3.61 13.30
C LEU A 112 -36.87 -4.68 12.41
N TYR A 113 -36.18 -5.79 12.20
CA TYR A 113 -36.73 -6.93 11.46
C TYR A 113 -37.14 -8.01 12.45
N VAL A 114 -38.44 -8.27 12.52
CA VAL A 114 -39.03 -9.21 13.49
C VAL A 114 -39.83 -10.28 12.78
N ARG A 115 -39.99 -11.42 13.46
CA ARG A 115 -40.96 -12.44 13.07
C ARG A 115 -41.65 -12.99 14.32
N VAL A 116 -42.91 -13.40 14.16
CA VAL A 116 -43.64 -14.12 15.21
C VAL A 116 -43.20 -15.59 15.18
N VAL A 117 -42.73 -16.11 16.30
CA VAL A 117 -42.33 -17.52 16.46
C VAL A 117 -43.42 -18.29 17.21
N ASP A 118 -43.96 -17.70 18.27
CA ASP A 118 -45.07 -18.26 19.04
C ASP A 118 -46.30 -17.35 18.96
N ALA A 119 -47.31 -17.80 18.22
CA ALA A 119 -48.57 -17.10 18.05
C ALA A 119 -49.42 -17.05 19.34
N TYR A 120 -49.23 -17.99 20.27
CA TYR A 120 -49.94 -17.96 21.56
C TYR A 120 -49.40 -16.85 22.45
N ALA A 121 -48.07 -16.82 22.65
CA ALA A 121 -47.41 -15.76 23.41
C ALA A 121 -47.61 -14.37 22.75
N ALA A 122 -47.64 -14.29 21.42
CA ALA A 122 -47.93 -13.03 20.73
C ALA A 122 -49.38 -12.55 20.89
N ALA A 123 -50.36 -13.45 21.05
CA ALA A 123 -51.76 -13.07 21.28
C ALA A 123 -52.04 -12.61 22.71
N TYR A 124 -51.44 -13.27 23.70
CA TYR A 124 -51.83 -13.11 25.11
C TYR A 124 -50.71 -12.55 25.99
N GLY A 125 -49.47 -12.49 25.51
CA GLY A 125 -48.34 -11.97 26.27
C GLY A 125 -48.32 -10.44 26.37
N VAL A 126 -48.87 -9.74 25.36
CA VAL A 126 -48.95 -8.27 25.32
C VAL A 126 -50.11 -7.82 24.42
N GLU A 127 -50.71 -6.66 24.70
CA GLU A 127 -51.86 -6.15 23.92
C GLU A 127 -51.51 -5.86 22.45
N ASP A 128 -50.39 -5.17 22.23
CA ASP A 128 -49.84 -4.86 20.91
C ASP A 128 -48.34 -5.15 20.93
N ALA A 129 -47.98 -6.29 20.34
CA ALA A 129 -46.63 -6.79 20.36
C ALA A 129 -45.68 -5.96 19.47
N HIS A 130 -46.19 -5.42 18.35
CA HIS A 130 -45.46 -4.51 17.46
C HIS A 130 -45.13 -3.19 18.15
N PHE A 131 -46.10 -2.62 18.87
CA PHE A 131 -45.87 -1.41 19.63
C PHE A 131 -44.89 -1.64 20.77
N ALA A 132 -45.08 -2.70 21.56
CA ALA A 132 -44.22 -3.03 22.69
C ALA A 132 -42.75 -3.25 22.27
N ILE A 133 -42.51 -4.01 21.20
CA ILE A 133 -41.14 -4.26 20.70
C ILE A 133 -40.49 -2.99 20.15
N THR A 134 -41.27 -2.12 19.49
CA THR A 134 -40.77 -0.83 18.98
C THR A 134 -40.37 0.09 20.12
N GLN A 135 -41.17 0.14 21.19
CA GLN A 135 -40.84 0.93 22.39
C GLN A 135 -39.62 0.36 23.13
N LEU A 136 -39.52 -0.96 23.24
CA LEU A 136 -38.34 -1.60 23.82
C LEU A 136 -37.08 -1.25 23.01
N ALA A 137 -37.15 -1.40 21.68
CA ALA A 137 -36.04 -1.08 20.78
C ALA A 137 -35.56 0.36 20.94
N GLN A 138 -36.47 1.33 21.07
CA GLN A 138 -36.14 2.72 21.36
C GLN A 138 -35.36 2.88 22.68
N THR A 139 -35.83 2.24 23.75
CA THR A 139 -35.17 2.34 25.06
C THR A 139 -33.81 1.64 25.09
N THR A 140 -33.71 0.46 24.46
CA THR A 140 -32.46 -0.30 24.33
C THR A 140 -31.45 0.48 23.50
N MET A 141 -31.85 0.98 22.32
CA MET A 141 -31.00 1.78 21.45
C MET A 141 -30.42 2.98 22.22
N ARG A 142 -31.26 3.77 22.91
CA ARG A 142 -30.80 4.90 23.73
C ARG A 142 -29.79 4.47 24.79
N SER A 143 -30.01 3.33 25.45
CA SER A 143 -29.12 2.84 26.51
C SER A 143 -27.78 2.34 25.97
N GLU A 144 -27.76 1.66 24.82
CA GLU A 144 -26.51 1.16 24.22
C GLU A 144 -25.64 2.30 23.68
N ILE A 145 -26.26 3.30 23.03
CA ILE A 145 -25.56 4.51 22.57
C ILE A 145 -24.93 5.28 23.73
N GLY A 146 -25.62 5.35 24.88
CA GLY A 146 -25.11 6.04 26.06
C GLY A 146 -23.82 5.44 26.64
N LYS A 147 -23.49 4.19 26.31
CA LYS A 147 -22.25 3.53 26.74
C LYS A 147 -21.07 3.84 25.81
N LEU A 148 -21.34 4.24 24.58
CA LEU A 148 -20.35 4.45 23.52
C LEU A 148 -20.01 5.93 23.32
N THR A 149 -18.81 6.18 22.81
CA THR A 149 -18.39 7.52 22.34
C THR A 149 -19.05 7.84 20.99
N LEU A 150 -19.02 9.11 20.58
CA LEU A 150 -19.56 9.51 19.28
C LEU A 150 -18.90 8.73 18.13
N ASP A 151 -17.56 8.66 18.13
CA ASP A 151 -16.80 8.00 17.07
C ASP A 151 -17.00 6.47 17.07
N ALA A 152 -17.05 5.85 18.26
CA ALA A 152 -17.31 4.41 18.37
C ALA A 152 -18.70 4.04 17.81
N THR A 153 -19.69 4.93 17.96
CA THR A 153 -21.03 4.72 17.38
C THR A 153 -21.00 4.64 15.85
N PHE A 154 -20.04 5.28 15.18
CA PHE A 154 -19.85 5.19 13.73
C PHE A 154 -18.95 4.02 13.30
N LEU A 155 -17.90 3.72 14.06
CA LEU A 155 -16.93 2.67 13.74
C LEU A 155 -17.45 1.26 14.04
N GLU A 156 -18.17 1.08 15.14
CA GLU A 156 -18.58 -0.23 15.68
C GLU A 156 -20.08 -0.52 15.44
N ARG A 157 -20.62 -0.09 14.29
CA ARG A 157 -22.06 -0.24 13.98
C ARG A 157 -22.55 -1.68 14.07
N ASP A 158 -21.77 -2.63 13.61
CA ASP A 158 -22.15 -4.06 13.63
C ASP A 158 -22.24 -4.60 15.06
N GLN A 159 -21.31 -4.20 15.94
CA GLN A 159 -21.30 -4.60 17.34
C GLN A 159 -22.46 -3.96 18.12
N LEU A 160 -22.77 -2.70 17.82
CA LEU A 160 -23.93 -2.01 18.37
C LEU A 160 -25.23 -2.71 17.95
N ASN A 161 -25.38 -3.06 16.66
CA ASN A 161 -26.54 -3.79 16.16
C ASN A 161 -26.70 -5.15 16.87
N ALA A 162 -25.61 -5.91 17.03
CA ALA A 162 -25.64 -7.20 17.74
C ALA A 162 -26.09 -7.05 19.19
N SER A 163 -25.53 -6.06 19.90
CA SER A 163 -25.85 -5.79 21.31
C SER A 163 -27.32 -5.37 21.50
N ILE A 164 -27.85 -4.55 20.58
CA ILE A 164 -29.26 -4.16 20.57
C ILE A 164 -30.16 -5.38 20.33
N VAL A 165 -29.84 -6.24 19.37
CA VAL A 165 -30.63 -7.45 19.07
C VAL A 165 -30.65 -8.41 20.25
N GLU A 166 -29.52 -8.60 20.93
CA GLU A 166 -29.43 -9.45 22.12
C GLU A 166 -30.31 -8.93 23.26
N SER A 167 -30.19 -7.63 23.58
CA SER A 167 -31.00 -6.99 24.63
C SER A 167 -32.50 -7.02 24.33
N ILE A 168 -32.89 -6.78 23.07
CA ILE A 168 -34.30 -6.86 22.65
C ILE A 168 -34.82 -8.30 22.79
N ASN A 169 -34.06 -9.30 22.32
CA ASN A 169 -34.50 -10.69 22.35
C ASN A 169 -34.68 -11.24 23.76
N ALA A 170 -33.93 -10.75 24.76
CA ALA A 170 -34.09 -11.15 26.15
C ALA A 170 -35.51 -10.92 26.70
N ALA A 171 -36.18 -9.84 26.28
CA ALA A 171 -37.56 -9.54 26.66
C ALA A 171 -38.59 -10.02 25.62
N ALA A 172 -38.22 -10.07 24.34
CA ALA A 172 -39.14 -10.42 23.24
C ALA A 172 -39.69 -11.86 23.33
N VAL A 173 -38.97 -12.77 23.99
CA VAL A 173 -39.41 -14.17 24.23
C VAL A 173 -40.77 -14.23 24.92
N ALA A 174 -41.04 -13.36 25.89
CA ALA A 174 -42.31 -13.32 26.62
C ALA A 174 -43.50 -12.91 25.72
N TRP A 175 -43.22 -12.25 24.59
CA TRP A 175 -44.21 -11.79 23.63
C TRP A 175 -44.28 -12.67 22.37
N GLY A 176 -43.56 -13.79 22.33
CA GLY A 176 -43.58 -14.71 21.18
C GLY A 176 -42.99 -14.13 19.89
N ILE A 177 -42.25 -13.02 19.99
CA ILE A 177 -41.59 -12.35 18.86
C ILE A 177 -40.08 -12.63 18.96
N GLN A 178 -39.47 -12.87 17.80
CA GLN A 178 -38.02 -12.91 17.67
C GLN A 178 -37.54 -11.74 16.81
N CYS A 179 -36.59 -10.97 17.32
CA CYS A 179 -35.82 -10.01 16.55
C CYS A 179 -34.74 -10.75 15.76
N MET A 180 -34.78 -10.62 14.44
CA MET A 180 -33.82 -11.23 13.53
C MET A 180 -32.60 -10.34 13.35
N ARG A 181 -32.82 -9.04 13.16
CA ARG A 181 -31.76 -8.04 13.04
C ARG A 181 -32.29 -6.63 13.32
N TYR A 182 -31.37 -5.77 13.72
CA TYR A 182 -31.58 -4.35 13.87
C TYR A 182 -30.64 -3.61 12.93
N GLU A 183 -31.17 -2.69 12.13
CA GLU A 183 -30.41 -1.87 11.19
C GLU A 183 -30.55 -0.40 11.56
N ILE A 184 -29.45 0.23 12.00
CA ILE A 184 -29.37 1.68 12.18
C ILE A 184 -29.47 2.33 10.80
N ARG A 185 -30.41 3.27 10.61
CA ARG A 185 -30.59 3.96 9.33
C ARG A 185 -29.67 5.18 9.26
N ASP A 186 -29.86 6.15 10.14
CA ASP A 186 -29.04 7.36 10.20
C ASP A 186 -28.63 7.72 11.64
N ILE A 187 -27.46 8.36 11.75
CA ILE A 187 -26.94 8.94 12.99
C ILE A 187 -26.61 10.40 12.69
N ALA A 188 -27.48 11.29 13.15
CA ALA A 188 -27.40 12.72 12.90
C ALA A 188 -26.87 13.47 14.13
N PRO A 189 -25.57 13.83 14.18
CA PRO A 189 -25.06 14.74 15.19
C PRO A 189 -25.52 16.19 14.95
N PRO A 190 -25.41 17.08 15.97
CA PRO A 190 -25.76 18.48 15.81
C PRO A 190 -24.86 19.15 14.77
N PRO A 191 -25.35 20.15 14.03
CA PRO A 191 -24.63 20.74 12.90
C PRO A 191 -23.26 21.32 13.28
N ALA A 192 -23.11 21.85 14.50
CA ALA A 192 -21.84 22.37 14.99
C ALA A 192 -20.77 21.28 15.14
N VAL A 193 -21.13 20.13 15.72
CA VAL A 193 -20.21 18.99 15.91
C VAL A 193 -19.87 18.37 14.56
N ARG A 194 -20.87 18.19 13.68
CA ARG A 194 -20.65 17.68 12.34
C ARG A 194 -19.64 18.52 11.55
N ALA A 195 -19.79 19.85 11.58
CA ALA A 195 -18.87 20.76 10.91
C ALA A 195 -17.44 20.67 11.47
N ALA A 196 -17.29 20.53 12.79
CA ALA A 196 -15.99 20.35 13.43
C ALA A 196 -15.33 19.01 13.03
N MET A 197 -16.10 17.91 13.03
CA MET A 197 -15.63 16.60 12.59
C MET A 197 -15.25 16.60 11.11
N GLU A 198 -16.03 17.24 10.24
CA GLU A 198 -15.72 17.39 8.82
C GLU A 198 -14.42 18.18 8.61
N MET A 199 -14.24 19.28 9.32
CA MET A 199 -13.01 20.09 9.28
C MET A 199 -11.79 19.30 9.77
N GLN A 200 -11.93 18.53 10.86
CA GLN A 200 -10.88 17.67 11.38
C GLN A 200 -10.52 16.55 10.38
N ALA A 201 -11.51 15.86 9.84
CA ALA A 201 -11.30 14.80 8.85
C ALA A 201 -10.66 15.34 7.57
N GLU A 202 -11.03 16.53 7.13
CA GLU A 202 -10.40 17.20 5.99
C GLU A 202 -8.94 17.58 6.28
N ALA A 203 -8.66 18.16 7.45
CA ALA A 203 -7.31 18.50 7.87
C ALA A 203 -6.42 17.24 7.95
N GLU A 204 -6.92 16.14 8.51
CA GLU A 204 -6.18 14.89 8.58
C GLU A 204 -5.95 14.26 7.21
N ARG A 205 -6.96 14.27 6.32
CA ARG A 205 -6.79 13.84 4.93
C ARG A 205 -5.76 14.67 4.20
N ARG A 206 -5.77 16.00 4.35
CA ARG A 206 -4.78 16.90 3.76
C ARG A 206 -3.37 16.62 4.28
N ARG A 207 -3.23 16.41 5.61
CA ARG A 207 -1.94 16.05 6.21
C ARG A 207 -1.41 14.72 5.65
N ARG A 208 -2.26 13.70 5.57
CA ARG A 208 -1.89 12.39 5.00
C ARG A 208 -1.49 12.49 3.53
N ALA A 209 -2.23 13.28 2.74
CA ALA A 209 -1.88 13.53 1.34
C ALA A 209 -0.52 14.21 1.19
N LEU A 210 -0.26 15.26 1.98
CA LEU A 210 1.03 15.99 1.95
C LEU A 210 2.22 15.09 2.31
N ILE A 211 2.06 14.24 3.34
CA ILE A 211 3.09 13.28 3.73
C ILE A 211 3.34 12.29 2.60
N LEU A 212 2.28 11.72 2.01
CA LEU A 212 2.40 10.77 0.91
C LEU A 212 3.05 11.40 -0.33
N ASP A 213 2.72 12.65 -0.66
CA ASP A 213 3.33 13.38 -1.78
C ASP A 213 4.83 13.63 -1.52
N SER A 214 5.18 14.02 -0.28
CA SER A 214 6.59 14.26 0.11
C SER A 214 7.41 12.96 0.10
N GLU A 215 6.83 11.85 0.59
CA GLU A 215 7.43 10.52 0.53
C GLU A 215 7.60 10.06 -0.92
N GLY A 216 6.60 10.29 -1.78
CA GLY A 216 6.65 10.00 -3.20
C GLY A 216 7.73 10.80 -3.95
N GLU A 217 7.89 12.08 -3.63
CA GLU A 217 8.97 12.92 -4.18
C GLU A 217 10.35 12.41 -3.75
N GLN A 218 10.52 12.13 -2.46
CA GLN A 218 11.77 11.58 -1.93
C GLN A 218 12.12 10.24 -2.60
N GLU A 219 11.15 9.34 -2.71
CA GLU A 219 11.36 8.03 -3.34
C GLU A 219 11.67 8.16 -4.84
N ALA A 220 11.01 9.08 -5.54
CA ALA A 220 11.28 9.37 -6.94
C ALA A 220 12.71 9.91 -7.15
N GLU A 221 13.18 10.82 -6.30
CA GLU A 221 14.54 11.37 -6.35
C GLU A 221 15.60 10.30 -6.08
N ILE A 222 15.38 9.44 -5.07
CA ILE A 222 16.26 8.31 -4.76
C ILE A 222 16.33 7.35 -5.96
N ASN A 223 15.20 7.04 -6.57
CA ASN A 223 15.14 6.16 -7.74
C ASN A 223 15.87 6.76 -8.95
N LEU A 224 15.72 8.07 -9.18
CA LEU A 224 16.47 8.78 -10.23
C LEU A 224 17.98 8.76 -9.96
N ALA A 225 18.41 9.00 -8.72
CA ALA A 225 19.82 8.98 -8.34
C ALA A 225 20.43 7.57 -8.49
N LYS A 226 19.72 6.53 -8.07
CA LYS A 226 20.10 5.12 -8.29
C LYS A 226 20.21 4.79 -9.78
N GLY A 227 19.25 5.23 -10.58
CA GLY A 227 19.27 5.07 -12.04
C GLY A 227 20.48 5.75 -12.68
N LYS A 228 20.80 7.00 -12.30
CA LYS A 228 21.99 7.72 -12.78
C LYS A 228 23.28 7.01 -12.39
N LYS A 229 23.41 6.56 -11.14
CA LYS A 229 24.58 5.80 -10.67
C LYS A 229 24.75 4.51 -11.49
N ALA A 230 23.69 3.74 -11.65
CA ALA A 230 23.71 2.51 -12.43
C ALA A 230 24.09 2.78 -13.90
N ALA A 231 23.55 3.85 -14.51
CA ALA A 231 23.88 4.23 -15.88
C ALA A 231 25.37 4.57 -16.05
N VAL A 232 25.97 5.31 -15.11
CA VAL A 232 27.42 5.65 -15.16
C VAL A 232 28.30 4.42 -15.01
N ILE A 233 27.94 3.49 -14.12
CA ILE A 233 28.66 2.23 -13.93
C ILE A 233 28.59 1.40 -15.20
N LEU A 234 27.38 1.16 -15.72
CA LEU A 234 27.17 0.39 -16.95
C LEU A 234 27.91 1.01 -18.15
N ALA A 235 27.94 2.34 -18.26
CA ALA A 235 28.72 3.02 -19.31
C ALA A 235 30.23 2.82 -19.14
N SER A 236 30.73 2.85 -17.90
CA SER A 236 32.15 2.63 -17.61
C SER A 236 32.57 1.18 -17.88
N GLU A 237 31.74 0.22 -17.50
CA GLU A 237 31.92 -1.20 -17.80
C GLU A 237 31.86 -1.47 -19.30
N ALA A 238 30.89 -0.87 -20.01
CA ALA A 238 30.78 -0.97 -21.46
C ALA A 238 32.03 -0.44 -22.16
N ALA A 239 32.55 0.73 -21.76
CA ALA A 239 33.76 1.31 -22.32
C ALA A 239 35.02 0.46 -22.01
N MET A 240 35.11 -0.12 -20.82
CA MET A 240 36.18 -1.06 -20.47
C MET A 240 36.12 -2.30 -21.37
N GLN A 241 34.93 -2.89 -21.51
CA GLN A 241 34.74 -4.07 -22.34
C GLN A 241 35.01 -3.79 -23.82
N GLU A 242 34.60 -2.62 -24.32
CA GLU A 242 34.91 -2.16 -25.68
C GLU A 242 36.42 -2.08 -25.90
N ARG A 243 37.18 -1.48 -24.98
CA ARG A 243 38.65 -1.39 -25.06
C ARG A 243 39.31 -2.76 -25.05
N ILE A 244 38.84 -3.68 -24.21
CA ILE A 244 39.33 -5.06 -24.17
C ILE A 244 39.09 -5.75 -25.52
N ASN A 245 37.87 -5.62 -26.06
CA ASN A 245 37.50 -6.23 -27.33
C ASN A 245 38.33 -5.66 -28.49
N LEU A 246 38.59 -4.36 -28.51
CA LEU A 246 39.47 -3.71 -29.50
C LEU A 246 40.90 -4.23 -29.38
N ALA A 247 41.49 -4.22 -28.18
CA ALA A 247 42.86 -4.70 -27.96
C ALA A 247 43.03 -6.18 -28.33
N LEU A 248 42.04 -7.02 -28.01
CA LEU A 248 42.02 -8.43 -28.39
C LEU A 248 41.87 -8.60 -29.91
N GLY A 249 41.04 -7.78 -30.55
CA GLY A 249 40.87 -7.73 -32.00
C GLY A 249 42.18 -7.38 -32.70
N ASP A 250 42.88 -6.35 -32.23
CA ASP A 250 44.18 -5.91 -32.75
C ASP A 250 45.25 -6.98 -32.56
N ALA A 251 45.34 -7.58 -31.37
CA ALA A 251 46.28 -8.65 -31.09
C ALA A 251 46.06 -9.85 -32.03
N ARG A 252 44.82 -10.30 -32.19
CA ARG A 252 44.46 -11.39 -33.12
C ARG A 252 44.75 -11.03 -34.58
N ALA A 253 44.54 -9.78 -34.97
CA ALA A 253 44.86 -9.31 -36.32
C ALA A 253 46.37 -9.37 -36.58
N ILE A 254 47.19 -8.93 -35.61
CA ILE A 254 48.65 -9.00 -35.68
C ILE A 254 49.14 -10.45 -35.72
N GLU A 255 48.60 -11.33 -34.87
CA GLU A 255 48.94 -12.76 -34.85
C GLU A 255 48.61 -13.42 -36.19
N ALA A 256 47.40 -13.21 -36.71
CA ALA A 256 46.99 -13.74 -38.00
C ALA A 256 47.88 -13.23 -39.14
N GLN A 257 48.26 -11.94 -39.12
CA GLN A 257 49.17 -11.36 -40.10
C GLN A 257 50.58 -11.95 -39.97
N ALA A 258 51.11 -12.09 -38.75
CA ALA A 258 52.42 -12.66 -38.49
C ALA A 258 52.48 -14.13 -38.92
N GLU A 259 51.43 -14.91 -38.64
CA GLU A 259 51.31 -16.30 -39.08
C GLU A 259 51.23 -16.42 -40.60
N ALA A 260 50.41 -15.58 -41.25
CA ALA A 260 50.34 -15.50 -42.71
C ALA A 260 51.72 -15.15 -43.31
N THR A 261 52.43 -14.21 -42.69
CA THR A 261 53.78 -13.79 -43.12
C THR A 261 54.80 -14.91 -42.92
N ALA A 262 54.78 -15.61 -41.78
CA ALA A 262 55.67 -16.74 -41.50
C ALA A 262 55.41 -17.92 -42.46
N ASN A 263 54.14 -18.19 -42.78
CA ASN A 263 53.75 -19.16 -43.81
C ASN A 263 54.29 -18.73 -45.18
N ALA A 264 54.09 -17.47 -45.57
CA ALA A 264 54.59 -16.94 -46.84
C ALA A 264 56.12 -17.04 -46.94
N VAL A 265 56.86 -16.68 -45.89
CA VAL A 265 58.33 -16.79 -45.84
C VAL A 265 58.78 -18.24 -45.97
N ARG A 266 58.12 -19.19 -45.28
CA ARG A 266 58.41 -20.62 -45.45
C ARG A 266 58.20 -21.11 -46.87
N LEU A 267 57.09 -20.73 -47.50
CA LEU A 267 56.80 -21.08 -48.90
C LEU A 267 57.84 -20.50 -49.85
N VAL A 268 58.26 -19.24 -49.65
CA VAL A 268 59.34 -18.63 -50.43
C VAL A 268 60.66 -19.35 -50.21
N ALA A 269 61.05 -19.65 -48.97
CA ALA A 269 62.29 -20.36 -48.67
C ALA A 269 62.31 -21.76 -49.33
N ALA A 270 61.19 -22.48 -49.31
CA ALA A 270 61.04 -23.76 -50.01
C ALA A 270 61.10 -23.60 -51.55
N ALA A 271 60.55 -22.52 -52.10
CA ALA A 271 60.64 -22.23 -53.53
C ALA A 271 62.07 -21.86 -53.96
N VAL A 272 62.83 -21.17 -53.11
CA VAL A 272 64.21 -20.75 -53.36
C VAL A 272 65.19 -21.94 -53.36
N THR A 273 64.94 -22.97 -52.55
CA THR A 273 65.75 -24.21 -52.52
C THR A 273 65.44 -25.16 -53.69
N ALA A 274 64.35 -24.97 -54.41
CA ALA A 274 64.05 -25.71 -55.63
C ALA A 274 65.02 -25.38 -56.79
N HIS A 275 65.17 -26.28 -57.76
CA HIS A 275 66.10 -26.11 -58.89
C HIS A 275 65.81 -24.82 -59.67
N GLY A 276 66.78 -23.89 -59.72
CA GLY A 276 66.64 -22.56 -60.35
C GLY A 276 66.06 -21.46 -59.46
N GLY A 277 65.62 -21.78 -58.23
CA GLY A 277 64.97 -20.83 -57.31
C GLY A 277 65.85 -19.64 -56.89
N GLN A 278 67.16 -19.87 -56.73
CA GLN A 278 68.13 -18.80 -56.41
C GLN A 278 68.24 -17.74 -57.51
N GLN A 279 68.21 -18.17 -58.78
CA GLN A 279 68.27 -17.27 -59.94
C GLN A 279 66.95 -16.51 -60.13
N ALA A 280 65.81 -17.13 -59.83
CA ALA A 280 64.51 -16.47 -59.83
C ALA A 280 64.36 -15.46 -58.68
N SER A 281 64.90 -15.77 -57.50
CA SER A 281 64.89 -14.86 -56.34
C SER A 281 65.73 -13.60 -56.58
N THR A 282 66.93 -13.74 -57.14
CA THR A 282 67.78 -12.59 -57.47
C THR A 282 67.14 -11.69 -58.53
N LEU A 283 66.48 -12.27 -59.53
CA LEU A 283 65.69 -11.50 -60.50
C LEU A 283 64.51 -10.78 -59.82
N ARG A 284 63.77 -11.46 -58.93
CA ARG A 284 62.63 -10.87 -58.18
C ARG A 284 63.05 -9.70 -57.28
N VAL A 285 64.19 -9.81 -56.60
CA VAL A 285 64.76 -8.73 -55.78
C VAL A 285 65.19 -7.56 -56.66
N ALA A 286 65.81 -7.83 -57.82
CA ALA A 286 66.17 -6.81 -58.79
C ALA A 286 64.92 -6.07 -59.34
N GLU A 287 63.85 -6.81 -59.68
CA GLU A 287 62.57 -6.23 -60.09
C GLU A 287 61.93 -5.37 -58.99
N GLN A 288 61.90 -5.87 -57.74
CA GLN A 288 61.38 -5.11 -56.60
C GLN A 288 62.19 -3.85 -56.32
N TYR A 289 63.53 -3.94 -56.37
CA TYR A 289 64.43 -2.81 -56.21
C TYR A 289 64.18 -1.74 -57.29
N VAL A 290 64.10 -2.13 -58.56
CA VAL A 290 63.79 -1.20 -59.65
C VAL A 290 62.39 -0.59 -59.48
N SER A 291 61.40 -1.36 -59.03
CA SER A 291 60.05 -0.83 -58.79
C SER A 291 59.98 0.14 -57.59
N ALA A 292 60.71 -0.15 -56.50
CA ALA A 292 60.80 0.72 -55.33
C ALA A 292 61.56 2.00 -55.67
N PHE A 293 62.63 1.88 -56.46
CA PHE A 293 63.38 3.01 -57.00
C PHE A 293 62.49 3.87 -57.92
N LYS A 294 61.62 3.25 -58.74
CA LYS A 294 60.62 3.95 -59.56
C LYS A 294 59.62 4.76 -58.71
N GLN A 295 59.15 4.21 -57.59
CA GLN A 295 58.23 4.91 -56.68
C GLN A 295 58.92 6.04 -55.90
N LEU A 296 60.18 5.84 -55.50
CA LEU A 296 60.99 6.87 -54.84
C LEU A 296 61.35 8.02 -55.79
N ALA A 297 61.74 7.70 -57.03
CA ALA A 297 61.98 8.69 -58.09
C ALA A 297 60.71 9.48 -58.47
N ALA A 298 59.52 8.92 -58.24
CA ALA A 298 58.25 9.60 -58.47
C ALA A 298 57.82 10.54 -57.32
N SER A 299 58.40 10.41 -56.11
CA SER A 299 57.94 11.11 -54.90
C SER A 299 58.91 12.13 -54.30
N GLY A 300 60.19 12.22 -54.73
CA GLY A 300 61.12 13.26 -54.25
C GLY A 300 62.43 13.44 -55.03
N SER A 301 62.89 14.69 -55.17
CA SER A 301 63.94 15.18 -56.10
C SER A 301 65.41 15.02 -55.67
N THR A 302 65.74 14.29 -54.61
CA THR A 302 67.16 14.10 -54.19
C THR A 302 67.43 12.65 -53.82
N VAL A 303 68.19 11.96 -54.67
CA VAL A 303 68.59 10.55 -54.48
C VAL A 303 70.03 10.52 -53.94
N VAL A 304 70.23 9.98 -52.74
CA VAL A 304 71.57 9.74 -52.18
C VAL A 304 71.98 8.31 -52.52
N VAL A 305 72.97 8.16 -53.39
CA VAL A 305 73.51 6.85 -53.81
C VAL A 305 74.75 6.52 -52.96
N PRO A 306 74.79 5.39 -52.24
CA PRO A 306 75.98 4.95 -51.51
C PRO A 306 77.15 4.66 -52.47
N ALA A 307 78.35 5.13 -52.14
CA ALA A 307 79.52 5.06 -53.02
C ALA A 307 80.07 3.63 -53.25
N ASN A 308 79.53 2.60 -52.59
CA ASN A 308 80.00 1.23 -52.74
C ASN A 308 78.84 0.24 -52.87
N MET A 309 78.55 -0.18 -54.12
CA MET A 309 77.39 -1.01 -54.47
C MET A 309 77.63 -2.53 -54.35
N GLY A 310 78.84 -2.94 -53.97
CA GLY A 310 79.22 -4.35 -53.92
C GLY A 310 78.82 -5.09 -52.63
N ASP A 311 78.51 -4.37 -51.54
CA ASP A 311 78.27 -4.99 -50.24
C ASP A 311 76.97 -4.48 -49.60
N VAL A 312 75.91 -5.28 -49.75
CA VAL A 312 74.53 -4.99 -49.30
C VAL A 312 74.47 -4.68 -47.80
N SER A 313 75.39 -5.24 -47.02
CA SER A 313 75.52 -5.03 -45.57
C SER A 313 75.78 -3.56 -45.20
N SER A 314 76.57 -2.85 -46.02
CA SER A 314 76.94 -1.44 -45.79
C SER A 314 75.80 -0.46 -46.10
N MET A 315 74.92 -0.82 -47.03
CA MET A 315 73.73 -0.05 -47.39
C MET A 315 72.67 -0.10 -46.29
N VAL A 316 72.43 -1.31 -45.73
CA VAL A 316 71.48 -1.50 -44.63
C VAL A 316 71.97 -0.82 -43.35
N ALA A 317 73.28 -0.83 -43.07
CA ALA A 317 73.87 -0.12 -41.93
C ALA A 317 73.70 1.40 -42.03
N THR A 318 73.86 1.96 -43.23
CA THR A 318 73.70 3.41 -43.48
C THR A 318 72.24 3.84 -43.40
N ALA A 319 71.31 3.02 -43.90
CA ALA A 319 69.87 3.24 -43.75
C ALA A 319 69.41 3.15 -42.27
N MET A 320 69.91 2.17 -41.52
CA MET A 320 69.65 2.03 -40.08
C MET A 320 70.21 3.21 -39.24
N ALA A 321 71.36 3.76 -39.63
CA ALA A 321 71.93 4.95 -38.97
C ALA A 321 71.06 6.21 -39.17
N ILE A 322 70.43 6.35 -40.34
CA ILE A 322 69.49 7.45 -40.65
C ILE A 322 68.18 7.29 -39.85
N TYR A 323 67.65 6.06 -39.75
CA TYR A 323 66.46 5.77 -38.93
C TYR A 323 66.70 6.09 -37.44
N ARG A 324 67.89 5.74 -36.92
CA ARG A 324 68.27 6.02 -35.52
C ARG A 324 68.48 7.51 -35.23
N ASN A 325 68.89 8.30 -36.23
CA ASN A 325 68.98 9.76 -36.12
C ASN A 325 67.62 10.47 -36.30
N GLY A 326 66.69 9.88 -37.05
CA GLY A 326 65.32 10.39 -37.22
C GLY A 326 64.48 10.35 -35.94
N GLN A 327 64.75 9.41 -35.02
CA GLN A 327 64.06 9.33 -33.72
C GLN A 327 64.47 10.44 -32.72
N ARG A 328 65.51 11.25 -32.99
CA ARG A 328 65.91 12.37 -32.10
C ARG A 328 65.19 13.70 -32.37
N VAL A 329 64.30 13.76 -33.37
CA VAL A 329 63.62 15.01 -33.79
C VAL A 329 62.18 15.13 -33.23
N GLY A 330 61.73 14.19 -32.39
CA GLY A 330 60.37 14.17 -31.84
C GLY A 330 60.18 14.72 -30.43
N MET A 331 61.14 15.46 -29.86
CA MET A 331 60.95 16.10 -28.54
C MET A 331 61.71 17.42 -28.44
N ALA A 332 60.96 18.53 -28.52
CA ALA A 332 61.42 19.84 -28.09
C ALA A 332 60.29 20.58 -27.32
N PRO A 333 60.65 21.42 -26.34
CA PRO A 333 59.78 21.82 -25.23
C PRO A 333 59.00 23.11 -25.52
N GLN A 334 57.90 23.34 -24.80
CA GLN A 334 57.29 24.67 -24.69
C GLN A 334 57.35 25.18 -23.25
N SER A 335 57.84 26.40 -23.14
CA SER A 335 57.93 27.21 -21.92
C SER A 335 57.09 28.48 -22.07
N GLY A 336 56.23 28.75 -21.09
CA GLY A 336 55.89 30.09 -20.57
C GLY A 336 54.61 30.77 -21.09
N LEU A 337 53.64 31.04 -20.18
CA LEU A 337 53.50 32.35 -19.49
C LEU A 337 52.22 32.46 -18.61
N GLY A 338 52.40 32.94 -17.36
CA GLY A 338 51.45 33.69 -16.51
C GLY A 338 50.46 32.86 -15.67
N GLY A 339 50.23 33.07 -14.36
CA GLY A 339 50.74 34.02 -13.35
C GLY A 339 49.83 33.97 -12.09
N GLY A 340 50.42 34.09 -10.88
CA GLY A 340 49.77 34.31 -9.57
C GLY A 340 48.99 33.11 -8.98
N SER A 341 48.93 32.81 -7.68
CA SER A 341 49.39 33.44 -6.42
C SER A 341 48.95 32.54 -5.24
N GLY A 342 49.70 32.52 -4.13
CA GLY A 342 49.33 31.99 -2.80
C GLY A 342 49.56 30.48 -2.60
N GLU A 343 50.52 30.04 -1.76
CA GLU A 343 50.36 29.76 -0.31
C GLU A 343 49.32 28.63 -0.07
N ASP A 344 49.57 27.52 0.61
CA ASP A 344 50.48 27.25 1.73
C ASP A 344 50.54 25.73 2.04
N GLY A 345 51.62 25.27 2.69
CA GLY A 345 51.81 24.04 3.52
C GLY A 345 51.31 22.65 3.02
N GLY A 346 52.04 21.54 3.09
CA GLY A 346 53.18 21.15 3.92
C GLY A 346 52.94 19.73 4.51
N GLY A 347 53.91 18.82 4.33
CA GLY A 347 54.07 17.53 5.04
C GLY A 347 53.32 16.33 4.41
N GLY A 348 53.96 15.28 3.89
CA GLY A 348 54.82 14.29 4.60
C GLY A 348 53.90 13.17 5.12
N ASP A 349 54.03 11.86 4.87
CA ASP A 349 55.14 10.95 4.61
C ASP A 349 54.54 9.69 3.94
N ASP A 350 55.13 9.12 2.88
CA ASP A 350 56.19 8.09 2.85
C ASP A 350 55.73 6.63 3.14
N ARG A 351 56.29 5.73 2.32
CA ARG A 351 56.36 4.25 2.40
C ARG A 351 55.10 3.47 1.98
N GLY A 352 55.14 2.51 1.07
CA GLY A 352 56.26 1.85 0.38
C GLY A 352 55.80 0.47 -0.10
N ILE A 353 55.86 0.24 -1.42
CA ILE A 353 56.45 -0.92 -2.12
C ILE A 353 56.05 -2.31 -1.56
N ALA A 354 55.11 -2.99 -2.21
CA ALA A 354 55.31 -4.13 -3.14
C ALA A 354 54.93 -5.47 -2.45
N ASP A 355 54.61 -6.58 -3.10
CA ASP A 355 54.95 -7.01 -4.44
C ASP A 355 54.10 -8.24 -4.88
N THR A 356 54.03 -8.42 -6.19
CA THR A 356 54.04 -9.68 -6.98
C THR A 356 53.05 -10.87 -6.80
N LEU A 357 52.33 -11.10 -7.91
CA LEU A 357 52.18 -12.36 -8.72
C LEU A 357 51.26 -13.51 -8.26
N THR A 358 50.27 -13.82 -9.11
CA THR A 358 50.32 -14.99 -10.03
C THR A 358 49.12 -15.04 -10.99
N SER A 359 49.41 -15.46 -12.23
CA SER A 359 48.57 -15.51 -13.43
C SER A 359 47.49 -16.62 -13.45
N PRO A 360 46.54 -16.59 -14.41
CA PRO A 360 45.42 -17.53 -14.49
C PRO A 360 45.73 -18.73 -15.40
N SER A 361 44.96 -19.82 -15.26
CA SER A 361 44.94 -20.95 -16.19
C SER A 361 43.51 -21.40 -16.46
N LYS A 362 43.29 -21.92 -17.66
CA LYS A 362 42.04 -22.16 -18.37
C LYS A 362 41.63 -23.64 -18.37
N ASP A 363 40.38 -23.84 -18.79
CA ASP A 363 39.71 -25.09 -19.28
C ASP A 363 39.23 -26.03 -18.14
N ASP A 364 38.04 -26.66 -18.15
CA ASP A 364 37.31 -27.28 -19.26
C ASP A 364 35.80 -27.49 -18.91
N ARG A 365 35.06 -28.09 -19.85
CA ARG A 365 33.59 -28.26 -20.02
C ARG A 365 32.78 -29.04 -18.95
N GLY A 366 31.45 -28.79 -19.00
CA GLY A 366 30.35 -29.71 -18.63
C GLY A 366 29.97 -29.65 -17.14
N GLY A 367 28.72 -29.67 -16.67
CA GLY A 367 27.42 -30.01 -17.24
C GLY A 367 26.61 -30.63 -16.09
N GLY A 368 25.43 -30.08 -15.76
CA GLY A 368 24.38 -30.70 -14.95
C GLY A 368 24.65 -30.89 -13.46
N GLU A 369 23.87 -30.25 -12.60
CA GLU A 369 23.71 -30.64 -11.20
C GLU A 369 22.22 -30.83 -10.90
N GLY A 370 21.89 -32.03 -10.47
CA GLY A 370 20.70 -32.36 -9.70
C GLY A 370 21.10 -32.58 -8.23
N GLU A 371 20.11 -32.32 -7.37
CA GLU A 371 19.69 -33.08 -6.18
C GLU A 371 20.69 -33.59 -5.10
N GLU A 372 20.25 -33.34 -3.86
CA GLU A 372 20.56 -34.00 -2.55
C GLU A 372 21.94 -33.68 -1.95
N SER A 373 22.10 -33.35 -0.66
CA SER A 373 21.64 -33.96 0.61
C SER A 373 21.57 -32.88 1.73
N GLU A 374 20.97 -33.02 2.92
CA GLU A 374 21.21 -34.00 3.99
C GLU A 374 20.12 -33.87 5.09
N GLN A 375 19.73 -35.00 5.68
CA GLN A 375 19.03 -35.12 6.97
C GLN A 375 20.05 -35.40 8.08
N ASP A 376 19.89 -34.80 9.27
CA ASP A 376 19.66 -35.58 10.51
C ASP A 376 19.30 -34.67 11.70
N THR A 377 18.44 -35.20 12.58
CA THR A 377 17.90 -34.55 13.79
C THR A 377 18.68 -35.04 15.03
N PRO A 378 18.60 -34.38 16.22
CA PRO A 378 17.61 -34.88 17.18
C PRO A 378 16.94 -33.82 18.09
N SER A 379 15.71 -34.19 18.45
CA SER A 379 14.83 -33.82 19.58
C SER A 379 15.43 -33.18 20.85
N GLY A 380 14.67 -32.25 21.44
CA GLY A 380 14.79 -31.87 22.85
C GLY A 380 13.83 -30.74 23.30
N ASP A 381 12.68 -31.15 23.83
CA ASP A 381 11.85 -30.51 24.87
C ASP A 381 11.55 -29.00 24.85
N ALA A 382 10.28 -28.69 24.57
CA ALA A 382 9.63 -27.46 25.01
C ALA A 382 8.91 -27.68 26.35
N PRO A 383 9.01 -26.75 27.30
CA PRO A 383 7.91 -26.47 28.21
C PRO A 383 7.24 -25.15 27.80
N ALA A 384 5.94 -25.24 27.56
CA ALA A 384 5.05 -24.09 27.60
C ALA A 384 4.79 -23.73 29.07
N ASP A 385 5.24 -22.56 29.52
CA ASP A 385 4.51 -21.70 30.46
C ASP A 385 5.21 -20.33 30.58
N SER A 386 4.53 -19.25 30.21
CA SER A 386 4.73 -17.90 30.79
C SER A 386 3.77 -16.90 30.16
N SER A 387 3.00 -16.25 31.03
CA SER A 387 1.90 -15.33 30.74
C SER A 387 2.31 -14.07 29.95
N PRO A 388 1.37 -13.41 29.24
CA PRO A 388 1.66 -12.28 28.35
C PRO A 388 2.20 -10.99 29.01
N ASP A 389 2.19 -10.88 30.34
CA ASP A 389 2.44 -9.63 31.06
C ASP A 389 3.93 -9.26 31.22
N GLU A 390 4.86 -10.22 31.11
CA GLU A 390 6.29 -9.94 31.34
C GLU A 390 7.01 -9.37 30.09
N ARG A 391 6.42 -9.47 28.89
CA ARG A 391 7.01 -8.92 27.65
C ARG A 391 6.81 -7.41 27.49
N SER A 392 5.91 -6.79 28.25
CA SER A 392 5.62 -5.35 28.16
C SER A 392 6.60 -4.49 28.98
N GLY A 393 7.03 -5.00 30.15
CA GLY A 393 7.97 -4.29 31.03
C GLY A 393 9.37 -4.14 30.43
N MET A 394 9.85 -5.14 29.70
CA MET A 394 11.22 -5.14 29.15
C MET A 394 11.42 -4.15 27.98
N ARG A 395 10.35 -3.75 27.27
CA ARG A 395 10.42 -2.78 26.16
C ARG A 395 10.38 -1.31 26.63
N LYS A 396 9.70 -1.02 27.73
CA LYS A 396 9.63 0.33 28.32
C LYS A 396 10.98 0.78 28.90
N ALA A 397 11.71 -0.14 29.54
CA ALA A 397 13.04 0.17 30.08
C ALA A 397 14.05 0.55 28.99
N SER A 398 13.98 -0.07 27.81
CA SER A 398 14.87 0.25 26.69
C SER A 398 14.57 1.60 26.01
N SER A 399 13.33 2.09 26.02
CA SER A 399 12.99 3.38 25.40
C SER A 399 13.34 4.56 26.30
N LEU A 400 13.17 4.40 27.61
CA LEU A 400 13.39 5.48 28.58
C LEU A 400 14.88 5.80 28.75
N GLY A 401 15.73 4.77 28.83
CA GLY A 401 17.18 4.96 28.91
C GLY A 401 17.75 5.58 27.64
N HIS A 402 17.22 5.22 26.47
CA HIS A 402 17.62 5.82 25.20
C HIS A 402 17.12 7.26 25.06
N ALA A 403 15.93 7.56 25.58
CA ALA A 403 15.41 8.92 25.65
C ALA A 403 16.25 9.80 26.58
N PHE A 404 16.65 9.32 27.75
CA PHE A 404 17.51 10.08 28.67
C PHE A 404 18.82 10.51 28.00
N LEU A 405 19.44 9.62 27.22
CA LEU A 405 20.66 9.91 26.46
C LEU A 405 20.50 10.94 25.34
N LEU A 406 19.27 11.18 24.86
CA LEU A 406 19.02 12.24 23.88
C LEU A 406 19.04 13.64 24.52
N PHE A 407 18.70 13.73 25.82
CA PHE A 407 18.67 14.98 26.57
C PHE A 407 19.98 15.23 27.33
N ASP A 408 20.70 14.18 27.74
CA ASP A 408 22.02 14.23 28.39
C ASP A 408 23.13 14.32 27.33
N ALA A 409 23.32 15.52 26.77
CA ALA A 409 24.21 15.76 25.64
C ALA A 409 25.70 15.71 26.03
N ASP A 410 26.03 16.07 27.27
CA ASP A 410 27.40 16.00 27.79
C ASP A 410 27.75 14.63 28.41
N GLY A 411 26.75 13.77 28.64
CA GLY A 411 26.92 12.43 29.21
C GLY A 411 27.21 12.45 30.71
N GLY A 412 26.88 13.54 31.40
CA GLY A 412 27.07 13.77 32.82
C GLY A 412 26.12 12.95 33.71
N GLY A 413 25.08 12.34 33.14
CA GLY A 413 24.11 11.52 33.87
C GLY A 413 23.00 12.31 34.56
N THR A 414 22.95 13.63 34.33
CA THR A 414 21.93 14.58 34.80
C THR A 414 21.65 15.56 33.66
N ILE A 415 20.39 15.98 33.47
CA ILE A 415 20.01 16.90 32.39
C ILE A 415 19.93 18.32 32.95
N SER A 416 20.74 19.24 32.43
CA SER A 416 20.68 20.66 32.77
C SER A 416 19.57 21.39 32.01
N LEU A 417 19.12 22.55 32.52
CA LEU A 417 18.12 23.41 31.85
C LEU A 417 18.57 23.77 30.42
N SER A 418 19.86 24.05 30.21
CA SER A 418 20.41 24.36 28.88
C SER A 418 20.31 23.19 27.91
N GLU A 419 20.54 21.96 28.36
CA GLU A 419 20.44 20.76 27.53
C GLU A 419 18.99 20.39 27.24
N PHE A 420 18.12 20.56 28.25
CA PHE A 420 16.68 20.39 28.12
C PHE A 420 16.10 21.35 27.06
N LEU A 421 16.46 22.63 27.14
CA LEU A 421 16.04 23.66 26.17
C LEU A 421 16.62 23.41 24.78
N ALA A 422 17.89 22.99 24.67
CA ALA A 422 18.49 22.66 23.38
C ALA A 422 17.76 21.51 22.67
N THR A 423 17.36 20.49 23.43
CA THR A 423 16.70 19.30 22.90
C THR A 423 15.24 19.57 22.51
N ILE A 424 14.50 20.32 23.32
CA ILE A 424 13.11 20.71 23.01
C ILE A 424 13.05 21.80 21.92
N GLY A 425 14.03 22.71 21.90
CA GLY A 425 14.16 23.76 20.89
C GLY A 425 14.34 23.21 19.47
N LEU A 426 14.99 22.06 19.33
CA LEU A 426 15.10 21.30 18.08
C LEU A 426 13.74 20.79 17.55
N GLY A 427 12.74 20.63 18.43
CA GLY A 427 11.42 20.11 18.11
C GLY A 427 10.36 21.16 17.78
N GLY A 428 10.60 22.45 18.04
CA GLY A 428 9.70 23.56 17.67
C GLY A 428 8.31 23.55 18.31
N LEU A 429 8.06 22.71 19.32
CA LEU A 429 6.74 22.43 19.89
C LEU A 429 6.37 23.32 21.09
N LEU A 430 7.34 23.95 21.76
CA LEU A 430 7.14 24.72 23.00
C LEU A 430 7.91 26.05 22.95
N THR A 431 7.37 27.10 23.59
CA THR A 431 8.13 28.34 23.82
C THR A 431 9.13 28.17 24.96
N GLU A 432 10.20 28.98 25.00
CA GLU A 432 11.23 28.92 26.05
C GLU A 432 10.63 28.98 27.47
N SER A 433 9.66 29.88 27.68
CA SER A 433 8.92 29.99 28.93
C SER A 433 8.09 28.75 29.32
N GLN A 434 7.61 27.98 28.33
CA GLN A 434 6.86 26.74 28.59
C GLN A 434 7.80 25.59 28.93
N ALA A 435 8.97 25.55 28.30
CA ALA A 435 9.99 24.57 28.59
C ALA A 435 10.62 24.79 29.98
N GLU A 436 10.81 26.05 30.40
CA GLU A 436 11.21 26.38 31.77
C GLU A 436 10.19 25.90 32.82
N MET A 437 8.89 26.15 32.60
CA MET A 437 7.85 25.65 33.51
C MET A 437 7.80 24.12 33.59
N LEU A 438 8.03 23.43 32.46
CA LEU A 438 8.09 21.97 32.43
C LEU A 438 9.34 21.44 33.14
N PHE A 439 10.48 22.13 32.99
CA PHE A 439 11.71 21.81 33.70
C PHE A 439 11.53 21.94 35.22
N ASP A 440 10.95 23.04 35.69
CA ASP A 440 10.66 23.28 37.11
C ASP A 440 9.63 22.28 37.68
N GLU A 441 8.71 21.74 36.86
CA GLU A 441 7.79 20.70 37.29
C GLU A 441 8.47 19.32 37.41
N MET A 442 9.49 19.07 36.59
CA MET A 442 10.24 17.82 36.57
C MET A 442 11.33 17.75 37.64
N ASP A 443 11.95 18.88 37.96
CA ASP A 443 12.93 19.03 39.04
C ASP A 443 12.21 19.10 40.39
N VAL A 444 11.90 17.92 40.95
CA VAL A 444 11.08 17.79 42.16
C VAL A 444 11.85 18.25 43.39
N ASP A 445 13.17 18.08 43.39
CA ASP A 445 14.05 18.45 44.50
C ASP A 445 14.67 19.86 44.38
N GLN A 446 14.37 20.58 43.29
CA GLN A 446 14.86 21.93 42.98
C GLN A 446 16.39 22.00 42.93
N SER A 447 17.04 20.92 42.51
CA SER A 447 18.49 20.85 42.40
C SER A 447 19.05 21.62 41.19
N GLY A 448 18.19 22.04 40.26
CA GLY A 448 18.53 22.71 39.02
C GLY A 448 19.01 21.77 37.91
N VAL A 449 18.90 20.46 38.12
CA VAL A 449 19.26 19.39 37.18
C VAL A 449 18.25 18.26 37.33
N ILE A 450 17.88 17.60 36.22
CA ILE A 450 16.94 16.48 36.25
C ILE A 450 17.74 15.17 36.26
N ASP A 451 17.55 14.35 37.31
CA ASP A 451 18.19 13.03 37.38
C ASP A 451 17.39 11.94 36.64
N ARG A 452 17.97 10.74 36.54
CA ARG A 452 17.30 9.61 35.85
C ARG A 452 16.00 9.17 36.50
N ALA A 453 15.87 9.31 37.82
CA ALA A 453 14.68 8.90 38.56
C ALA A 453 13.54 9.92 38.37
N GLU A 454 13.86 11.21 38.40
CA GLU A 454 12.94 12.31 38.13
C GLU A 454 12.45 12.27 36.68
N PHE A 455 13.38 12.10 35.73
CA PHE A 455 13.04 11.93 34.32
C PHE A 455 12.15 10.71 34.10
N ALA A 456 12.43 9.58 34.75
CA ALA A 456 11.61 8.37 34.65
C ALA A 456 10.20 8.54 35.21
N ALA A 457 10.06 9.28 36.31
CA ALA A 457 8.78 9.51 36.96
C ALA A 457 7.84 10.38 36.11
N ARG A 458 8.40 11.32 35.36
CA ARG A 458 7.65 12.34 34.59
C ARG A 458 7.75 12.18 33.07
N TRP A 459 8.43 11.15 32.57
CA TRP A 459 8.56 10.87 31.13
C TRP A 459 7.22 10.74 30.40
N HIS A 460 6.17 10.27 31.09
CA HIS A 460 4.85 10.16 30.47
C HIS A 460 4.24 11.53 30.17
N ASP A 461 4.50 12.53 31.01
CA ASP A 461 3.98 13.89 30.89
C ASP A 461 4.62 14.62 29.69
N ILE A 462 5.85 14.25 29.30
CA ILE A 462 6.55 14.75 28.10
C ILE A 462 5.94 14.19 26.79
N GLN A 463 5.31 13.02 26.83
CA GLN A 463 4.76 12.37 25.62
C GLN A 463 3.36 12.87 25.23
N THR A 464 2.64 13.47 26.16
CA THR A 464 1.28 14.05 26.01
C THR A 464 1.34 15.54 25.71
#